data_AF-A0A7W3PCB4-F1
#
_entry.id   AF-A0A7W3PCB4-F1
#
_cell.length_a   1.000
_cell.length_b   1.000
_cell.length_c   1.000
_cell.angle_alpha   90.00
_cell.angle_beta   90.00
_cell.angle_gamma   90.00
#
_symmetry.space_group_name_H-M   'P 1'
#
loop_
_entity.id
_entity.type
_entity.pdbx_description
1 polymer ?
#
loop_
_entity_poly.entity_id
_entity_poly.type
_entity_poly.pdbx_seq_one_letter_code
_entity_poly.pdbx_strand_id
1 'polypeptide(L)'
;MSTKAEVTPRRRRRQELMSTSIATARRLLADGGVESVTMLAVSREVGIAGPALYRYFPSRADLLRATHRDVLDELVAHVRAATTRQPAGDRAAALQALTYAMFGWCVAHPREFDLLLGGDLRLAEADAPVGDEGGNGTFYEVAALTFTALAGQWADGAARFDEPVRPELAPELAARRDVLLAAYPDVPPGAPLGLLAAGRVAWQRTFGLLCMTVYGHITEPDGPVRRGYITALLDDLTARNLALFGLGVSAAAVVDPVFASGPGTGGPDAGRPDAGVPDAGAPAAGTPAHGPGPAQAGLTGVGRAETREGAYPAAAHPAGPHPADGESPSATGRRARLRRALLEESLASARRLLDEHGADGVTMQAVAKDVGIAAPGLYRYFDGRPGLLHATHQDVVDELLAAVEDARSRQPADDPSAQCHAVVHATFRWCLAHRNEYDLLMSGRLRISRPGVAAAEESHGSGPAPLMALERVGAVFAPIALAWWRAGCRVIPDDELPPALVPHLRAARKAMLGIPDFPPDVPLGLLHAMNLCSARHWGLLTLTVYGHVGDVGAPEAAARLDALVLDLMADVHEIFDRPVSPDVVLVRDIS
;
A
#
# COMPACT_ATOMS: atom_id res chain seq x y z
N MET A 1 44.90 -4.84 -23.32
CA MET A 1 44.14 -4.12 -24.37
C MET A 1 42.81 -4.83 -24.52
N SER A 2 41.73 -4.26 -23.97
CA SER A 2 40.41 -4.89 -23.93
C SER A 2 39.54 -4.33 -25.05
N THR A 3 39.06 -5.22 -25.92
CA THR A 3 38.34 -4.90 -27.15
C THR A 3 36.91 -4.45 -26.80
N LYS A 4 36.66 -3.14 -26.91
CA LYS A 4 35.33 -2.53 -26.79
C LYS A 4 34.50 -3.00 -28.00
N ALA A 5 33.70 -4.06 -27.84
CA ALA A 5 32.86 -4.59 -28.91
C ALA A 5 31.91 -3.49 -29.43
N GLU A 6 32.07 -3.09 -30.69
CA GLU A 6 31.23 -2.09 -31.35
C GLU A 6 29.76 -2.54 -31.35
N VAL A 7 28.91 -1.80 -30.64
CA VAL A 7 27.46 -1.99 -30.67
C VAL A 7 26.97 -1.64 -32.08
N THR A 8 26.62 -2.65 -32.87
CA THR A 8 26.10 -2.48 -34.24
C THR A 8 24.85 -1.57 -34.25
N PRO A 9 24.62 -0.75 -35.30
CA PRO A 9 23.49 0.17 -35.38
C PRO A 9 22.11 -0.49 -35.16
N ARG A 10 21.95 -1.75 -35.57
CA ARG A 10 20.74 -2.55 -35.32
C ARG A 10 20.52 -2.85 -33.84
N ARG A 11 21.58 -3.17 -33.09
CA ARG A 11 21.52 -3.43 -31.65
C ARG A 11 21.19 -2.15 -30.89
N ARG A 12 21.76 -1.00 -31.30
CA ARG A 12 21.44 0.30 -30.71
C ARG A 12 19.97 0.67 -30.91
N ARG A 13 19.45 0.60 -32.15
CA ARG A 13 18.03 0.86 -32.43
C ARG A 13 17.09 -0.08 -31.67
N ARG A 14 17.48 -1.34 -31.47
CA ARG A 14 16.74 -2.31 -30.64
C ARG A 14 16.69 -1.86 -29.18
N GLN A 15 17.82 -1.44 -28.60
CA GLN A 15 17.90 -0.95 -27.23
C GLN A 15 17.12 0.34 -27.02
N GLU A 16 17.25 1.29 -27.94
CA GLU A 16 16.47 2.54 -27.93
C GLU A 16 14.97 2.26 -27.91
N LEU A 17 14.47 1.38 -28.79
CA LEU A 17 13.05 1.04 -28.81
C LEU A 17 12.58 0.35 -27.51
N MET A 18 13.39 -0.55 -26.95
CA MET A 18 13.08 -1.18 -25.67
C MET A 18 13.01 -0.14 -24.55
N SER A 19 14.00 0.75 -24.46
CA SER A 19 14.02 1.83 -23.46
C SER A 19 12.83 2.78 -23.62
N THR A 20 12.50 3.21 -24.84
CA THR A 20 11.31 4.02 -25.10
C THR A 20 10.01 3.31 -24.71
N SER A 21 9.92 2.00 -24.98
CA SER A 21 8.74 1.20 -24.60
C SER A 21 8.60 1.07 -23.08
N ILE A 22 9.70 0.88 -22.36
CA ILE A 22 9.73 0.81 -20.89
C ILE A 22 9.36 2.17 -20.29
N ALA A 23 9.94 3.27 -20.78
CA ALA A 23 9.59 4.62 -20.34
C ALA A 23 8.11 4.95 -20.59
N THR A 24 7.57 4.52 -21.74
CA THR A 24 6.15 4.65 -22.06
C THR A 24 5.28 3.84 -21.10
N ALA A 25 5.63 2.59 -20.85
CA ALA A 25 4.93 1.73 -19.90
C ALA A 25 4.93 2.33 -18.48
N ARG A 26 6.06 2.90 -18.05
CA ARG A 26 6.21 3.59 -16.78
C ARG A 26 5.35 4.85 -16.67
N ARG A 27 5.26 5.64 -17.75
CA ARG A 27 4.37 6.81 -17.82
C ARG A 27 2.90 6.40 -17.72
N LEU A 28 2.50 5.35 -18.46
CA LEU A 28 1.16 4.79 -18.35
C LEU A 28 0.88 4.27 -16.93
N LEU A 29 1.84 3.58 -16.30
CA LEU A 29 1.74 3.12 -14.92
C LEU A 29 1.50 4.29 -13.95
N ALA A 30 2.25 5.38 -14.07
CA ALA A 30 2.06 6.58 -13.25
C ALA A 30 0.68 7.24 -13.49
N ASP A 31 0.18 7.24 -14.73
CA ASP A 31 -1.10 7.88 -15.11
C ASP A 31 -2.33 7.01 -14.75
N GLY A 32 -2.24 5.69 -14.95
CA GLY A 32 -3.36 4.75 -14.94
C GLY A 32 -3.18 3.47 -14.12
N GLY A 33 -2.04 3.28 -13.45
CA GLY A 33 -1.74 2.07 -12.66
C GLY A 33 -1.34 0.89 -13.53
N VAL A 34 -1.13 -0.28 -12.94
CA VAL A 34 -0.65 -1.48 -13.67
C VAL A 34 -1.59 -1.88 -14.83
N GLU A 35 -2.89 -1.64 -14.67
CA GLU A 35 -3.95 -1.95 -15.65
C GLU A 35 -3.86 -1.11 -16.93
N SER A 36 -3.33 0.12 -16.86
CA SER A 36 -3.16 0.96 -18.05
C SER A 36 -2.01 0.49 -18.94
N VAL A 37 -1.07 -0.28 -18.38
CA VAL A 37 0.08 -0.85 -19.09
C VAL A 37 -0.39 -2.04 -19.90
N THR A 38 -0.91 -1.76 -21.09
CA THR A 38 -1.30 -2.78 -22.08
C THR A 38 -0.34 -2.75 -23.27
N MET A 39 -0.15 -3.92 -23.89
CA MET A 39 0.66 -4.02 -25.12
C MET A 39 0.15 -3.07 -26.22
N LEU A 40 -1.16 -2.90 -26.31
CA LEU A 40 -1.79 -1.99 -27.27
C LEU A 40 -1.52 -0.53 -26.93
N ALA A 41 -1.70 -0.11 -25.68
CA ALA A 41 -1.47 1.28 -25.27
C ALA A 41 -0.01 1.69 -25.51
N VAL A 42 0.93 0.83 -25.12
CA VAL A 42 2.37 1.08 -25.30
C VAL A 42 2.76 1.12 -26.77
N SER A 43 2.33 0.13 -27.57
CA SER A 43 2.65 0.11 -29.02
C SER A 43 2.11 1.34 -29.75
N ARG A 44 0.90 1.79 -29.42
CA ARG A 44 0.26 2.98 -29.99
C ARG A 44 1.06 4.24 -29.68
N GLU A 45 1.50 4.41 -28.45
CA GLU A 45 2.21 5.61 -28.02
C GLU A 45 3.67 5.65 -28.49
N VAL A 46 4.34 4.49 -28.55
CA VAL A 46 5.68 4.36 -29.14
C VAL A 46 5.63 4.54 -30.67
N GLY A 47 4.45 4.41 -31.30
CA GLY A 47 4.27 4.58 -32.75
C GLY A 47 4.66 3.35 -33.57
N ILE A 48 4.56 2.15 -33.00
CA ILE A 48 4.82 0.88 -33.70
C ILE A 48 3.53 0.05 -33.85
N ALA A 49 3.49 -0.82 -34.86
CA ALA A 49 2.39 -1.77 -34.98
C ALA A 49 2.32 -2.68 -33.75
N GLY A 50 1.11 -2.94 -33.24
CA GLY A 50 0.89 -3.80 -32.05
C GLY A 50 1.67 -5.12 -32.07
N PRO A 51 1.62 -5.92 -33.17
CA PRO A 51 2.39 -7.16 -33.28
C PRO A 51 3.93 -6.99 -33.24
N ALA A 52 4.45 -5.79 -33.49
CA ALA A 52 5.89 -5.54 -33.46
C ALA A 52 6.43 -5.50 -32.02
N LEU A 53 5.64 -4.98 -31.06
CA LEU A 53 6.05 -4.90 -29.65
C LEU A 53 6.30 -6.28 -29.04
N TYR A 54 5.50 -7.28 -29.45
CA TYR A 54 5.65 -8.68 -29.04
C TYR A 54 7.02 -9.31 -29.39
N ARG A 55 7.76 -8.74 -30.34
CA ARG A 55 9.14 -9.19 -30.65
C ARG A 55 10.17 -8.76 -29.61
N TYR A 56 9.85 -7.76 -28.81
CA TYR A 56 10.73 -7.19 -27.78
C TYR A 56 10.30 -7.65 -26.39
N PHE A 57 8.99 -7.73 -26.16
CA PHE A 57 8.37 -8.19 -24.93
C PHE A 57 7.32 -9.25 -25.28
N PRO A 58 7.62 -10.55 -25.10
CA PRO A 58 6.74 -11.65 -25.52
C PRO A 58 5.33 -11.59 -24.90
N SER A 59 5.20 -10.98 -23.72
CA SER A 59 3.94 -10.78 -23.03
C SER A 59 3.88 -9.43 -22.31
N ARG A 60 2.68 -9.07 -21.82
CA ARG A 60 2.51 -7.94 -20.90
C ARG A 60 3.32 -8.14 -19.61
N ALA A 61 3.41 -9.37 -19.10
CA ALA A 61 4.20 -9.69 -17.91
C ALA A 61 5.69 -9.41 -18.15
N ASP A 62 6.23 -9.72 -19.34
CA ASP A 62 7.62 -9.40 -19.70
C ASP A 62 7.87 -7.89 -19.75
N LEU A 63 6.92 -7.12 -20.28
CA LEU A 63 6.99 -5.67 -20.29
C LEU A 63 6.96 -5.10 -18.87
N LEU A 64 6.05 -5.59 -18.01
CA LEU A 64 5.95 -5.16 -16.62
C LEU A 64 7.18 -5.56 -15.80
N ARG A 65 7.78 -6.74 -16.03
CA ARG A 65 9.05 -7.13 -15.40
C ARG A 65 10.20 -6.20 -15.78
N ALA A 66 10.26 -5.79 -17.06
CA ALA A 66 11.25 -4.80 -17.51
C ALA A 66 11.00 -3.41 -16.91
N THR A 67 9.75 -2.96 -16.81
CA THR A 67 9.38 -1.71 -16.14
C THR A 67 9.68 -1.76 -14.64
N HIS A 68 9.38 -2.87 -13.97
CA HIS A 68 9.71 -3.09 -12.57
C HIS A 68 11.22 -2.91 -12.32
N ARG A 69 12.07 -3.54 -13.13
CA ARG A 69 13.54 -3.40 -13.04
C ARG A 69 13.99 -1.94 -13.20
N ASP A 70 13.47 -1.24 -14.20
CA ASP A 70 13.80 0.18 -14.47
C ASP A 70 13.44 1.09 -13.28
N VAL A 71 12.24 0.89 -12.73
CA VAL A 71 11.76 1.64 -11.56
C VAL A 71 12.64 1.35 -10.33
N LEU A 72 13.00 0.08 -10.10
CA LEU A 72 13.89 -0.28 -9.00
C LEU A 72 15.28 0.33 -9.16
N ASP A 73 15.86 0.28 -10.36
CA ASP A 73 17.17 0.87 -10.66
C ASP A 73 17.19 2.35 -10.28
N GLU A 74 16.12 3.08 -10.59
CA GLU A 74 15.98 4.46 -10.18
C GLU A 74 15.91 4.63 -8.66
N LEU A 75 15.07 3.84 -7.97
CA LEU A 75 14.94 3.92 -6.52
C LEU A 75 16.27 3.61 -5.82
N VAL A 76 16.97 2.57 -6.24
CA VAL A 76 18.30 2.20 -5.71
C VAL A 76 19.30 3.33 -5.96
N ALA A 77 19.30 3.94 -7.15
CA ALA A 77 20.16 5.08 -7.46
C ALA A 77 19.82 6.31 -6.59
N HIS A 78 18.53 6.60 -6.38
CA HIS A 78 18.04 7.69 -5.55
C HIS A 78 18.49 7.53 -4.10
N VAL A 79 18.27 6.35 -3.52
CA VAL A 79 18.69 6.01 -2.15
C VAL A 79 20.21 6.08 -2.02
N ARG A 80 20.96 5.50 -2.98
CA ARG A 80 22.42 5.54 -2.97
C ARG A 80 22.94 6.97 -2.99
N ALA A 81 22.38 7.84 -3.85
CA ALA A 81 22.75 9.25 -3.88
C ALA A 81 22.53 9.95 -2.53
N ALA A 82 21.41 9.66 -1.84
CA ALA A 82 21.15 10.19 -0.50
C ALA A 82 22.18 9.72 0.53
N THR A 83 22.55 8.43 0.51
CA THR A 83 23.57 7.89 1.43
C THR A 83 24.97 8.46 1.16
N THR A 84 25.34 8.72 -0.10
CA THR A 84 26.67 9.27 -0.45
C THR A 84 26.88 10.72 -0.04
N ARG A 85 25.81 11.47 0.25
CA ARG A 85 25.88 12.84 0.77
C ARG A 85 26.21 12.91 2.26
N GLN A 86 26.11 11.80 2.97
CA GLN A 86 26.26 11.79 4.42
C GLN A 86 27.73 11.88 4.84
N PRO A 87 28.03 12.39 6.04
CA PRO A 87 29.39 12.42 6.57
C PRO A 87 30.01 11.02 6.56
N ALA A 88 31.25 10.91 6.05
CA ALA A 88 31.95 9.63 5.98
C ALA A 88 32.09 9.01 7.38
N GLY A 89 31.68 7.75 7.52
CA GLY A 89 31.71 7.02 8.79
C GLY A 89 30.49 7.26 9.71
N ASP A 90 29.62 8.23 9.41
CA ASP A 90 28.37 8.42 10.16
C ASP A 90 27.28 7.46 9.66
N ARG A 91 27.25 6.29 10.29
CA ARG A 91 26.33 5.21 9.93
C ARG A 91 24.88 5.53 10.29
N ALA A 92 24.66 6.28 11.38
CA ALA A 92 23.32 6.74 11.75
C ALA A 92 22.77 7.69 10.70
N ALA A 93 23.57 8.68 10.26
CA ALA A 93 23.19 9.57 9.17
C ALA A 93 22.90 8.81 7.86
N ALA A 94 23.72 7.81 7.52
CA ALA A 94 23.49 6.97 6.34
C ALA A 94 22.16 6.20 6.40
N LEU A 95 21.84 5.59 7.54
CA LEU A 95 20.57 4.87 7.74
C LEU A 95 19.35 5.79 7.75
N GLN A 96 19.46 6.98 8.36
CA GLN A 96 18.43 8.01 8.28
C GLN A 96 18.22 8.44 6.83
N ALA A 97 19.27 8.81 6.10
CA ALA A 97 19.17 9.25 4.71
C ALA A 97 18.58 8.18 3.79
N LEU A 98 18.97 6.91 3.98
CA LEU A 98 18.38 5.78 3.26
C LEU A 98 16.87 5.69 3.51
N THR A 99 16.47 5.74 4.78
CA THR A 99 15.07 5.63 5.20
C THR A 99 14.23 6.75 4.61
N TYR A 100 14.68 8.00 4.73
CA TYR A 100 13.92 9.17 4.25
C TYR A 100 13.88 9.26 2.72
N ALA A 101 14.99 8.94 2.03
CA ALA A 101 15.02 8.95 0.58
C ALA A 101 14.11 7.88 -0.03
N MET A 102 14.16 6.65 0.50
CA MET A 102 13.24 5.59 0.10
C MET A 102 11.79 6.01 0.38
N PHE A 103 11.53 6.53 1.59
CA PHE A 103 10.18 6.89 1.99
C PHE A 103 9.60 8.01 1.12
N GLY A 104 10.36 9.10 0.94
CA GLY A 104 9.97 10.23 0.10
C GLY A 104 9.74 9.83 -1.35
N TRP A 105 10.60 8.98 -1.94
CA TRP A 105 10.41 8.50 -3.30
C TRP A 105 9.13 7.65 -3.43
N CYS A 106 8.88 6.70 -2.51
CA CYS A 106 7.69 5.84 -2.59
C CYS A 106 6.39 6.62 -2.42
N VAL A 107 6.38 7.63 -1.55
CA VAL A 107 5.25 8.54 -1.35
C VAL A 107 4.98 9.39 -2.58
N ALA A 108 6.02 9.86 -3.28
CA ALA A 108 5.89 10.62 -4.51
C ALA A 108 5.46 9.75 -5.71
N HIS A 109 5.77 8.44 -5.67
CA HIS A 109 5.58 7.49 -6.77
C HIS A 109 4.70 6.29 -6.35
N PRO A 110 3.46 6.50 -5.86
CA PRO A 110 2.68 5.45 -5.20
C PRO A 110 2.30 4.27 -6.11
N ARG A 111 2.12 4.52 -7.41
CA ARG A 111 1.76 3.47 -8.39
C ARG A 111 2.95 2.62 -8.81
N GLU A 112 4.12 3.22 -8.82
CA GLU A 112 5.38 2.54 -9.07
C GLU A 112 5.79 1.73 -7.84
N PHE A 113 5.63 2.29 -6.63
CA PHE A 113 5.74 1.55 -5.38
C PHE A 113 4.81 0.33 -5.36
N ASP A 114 3.55 0.48 -5.77
CA ASP A 114 2.61 -0.64 -5.84
C ASP A 114 3.13 -1.75 -6.77
N LEU A 115 3.66 -1.42 -7.96
CA LEU A 115 4.28 -2.39 -8.86
C LEU A 115 5.48 -3.09 -8.20
N LEU A 116 6.33 -2.33 -7.51
CA LEU A 116 7.52 -2.84 -6.83
C LEU A 116 7.20 -3.81 -5.68
N LEU A 117 6.14 -3.52 -4.91
CA LEU A 117 5.75 -4.30 -3.75
C LEU A 117 5.05 -5.60 -4.16
N GLY A 118 4.09 -5.52 -5.08
CA GLY A 118 3.27 -6.65 -5.51
C GLY A 118 3.79 -7.39 -6.74
N GLY A 119 4.98 -7.02 -7.25
CA GLY A 119 5.54 -7.55 -8.50
C GLY A 119 5.65 -9.08 -8.50
N ASP A 120 6.19 -9.66 -7.42
CA ASP A 120 6.41 -11.11 -7.32
C ASP A 120 5.10 -11.91 -7.36
N LEU A 121 4.03 -11.38 -6.77
CA LEU A 121 2.70 -12.00 -6.85
C LEU A 121 2.05 -11.78 -8.22
N ARG A 122 2.06 -10.55 -8.73
CA ARG A 122 1.30 -10.15 -9.94
C ARG A 122 1.95 -10.57 -11.24
N LEU A 123 3.25 -10.88 -11.22
CA LEU A 123 4.05 -11.25 -12.39
C LEU A 123 4.52 -12.71 -12.36
N ALA A 124 4.18 -13.45 -11.31
CA ALA A 124 4.37 -14.90 -11.26
C ALA A 124 3.63 -15.58 -12.42
N GLU A 125 4.27 -16.60 -12.99
CA GLU A 125 3.56 -17.50 -13.90
C GLU A 125 2.56 -18.34 -13.12
N ALA A 126 1.52 -18.84 -13.79
CA ALA A 126 0.56 -19.76 -13.17
C ALA A 126 1.34 -20.95 -12.57
N ASP A 127 1.13 -21.22 -11.28
CA ASP A 127 1.78 -22.28 -10.48
C ASP A 127 3.24 -22.02 -10.05
N ALA A 128 3.84 -20.86 -10.32
CA ALA A 128 5.16 -20.52 -9.78
C ALA A 128 5.06 -20.14 -8.28
N PRO A 129 5.99 -20.63 -7.43
CA PRO A 129 5.99 -20.26 -6.01
C PRO A 129 6.22 -18.75 -5.86
N VAL A 130 5.36 -18.10 -5.08
CA VAL A 130 5.51 -16.69 -4.71
C VAL A 130 6.57 -16.60 -3.61
N GLY A 131 7.73 -16.00 -3.92
CA GLY A 131 8.84 -15.87 -2.97
C GLY A 131 9.77 -17.09 -2.92
N ASP A 132 10.26 -17.56 -4.07
CA ASP A 132 11.21 -18.68 -4.16
C ASP A 132 12.45 -18.52 -3.24
N GLU A 133 13.11 -19.62 -2.88
CA GLU A 133 14.30 -19.61 -2.01
C GLU A 133 15.50 -18.86 -2.63
N GLY A 134 15.49 -18.64 -3.95
CA GLY A 134 16.43 -17.77 -4.64
C GLY A 134 16.19 -16.28 -4.37
N GLY A 135 14.98 -15.92 -3.93
CA GLY A 135 14.64 -14.88 -2.95
C GLY A 135 15.09 -13.47 -3.25
N ASN A 136 15.61 -13.19 -4.45
CA ASN A 136 16.05 -11.87 -4.88
C ASN A 136 14.86 -11.04 -5.35
N GLY A 137 13.78 -11.02 -4.57
CA GLY A 137 12.70 -10.06 -4.76
C GLY A 137 13.35 -8.70 -4.96
N THR A 138 13.21 -8.15 -6.16
CA THR A 138 14.10 -7.11 -6.69
C THR A 138 14.19 -5.91 -5.74
N PHE A 139 13.10 -5.60 -5.02
CA PHE A 139 13.05 -4.54 -4.01
C PHE A 139 14.01 -4.71 -2.82
N TYR A 140 14.50 -5.93 -2.54
CA TYR A 140 15.52 -6.21 -1.53
C TYR A 140 16.87 -5.54 -1.80
N GLU A 141 17.16 -5.14 -3.04
CA GLU A 141 18.38 -4.38 -3.35
C GLU A 141 18.47 -3.09 -2.53
N VAL A 142 17.34 -2.47 -2.18
CA VAL A 142 17.30 -1.29 -1.31
C VAL A 142 17.64 -1.67 0.14
N ALA A 143 17.09 -2.77 0.66
CA ALA A 143 17.42 -3.29 2.00
C ALA A 143 18.90 -3.71 2.10
N ALA A 144 19.46 -4.22 1.01
CA ALA A 144 20.85 -4.65 0.95
C ALA A 144 21.84 -3.48 1.10
N LEU A 145 21.46 -2.25 0.75
CA LEU A 145 22.26 -1.06 1.02
C LEU A 145 22.46 -0.86 2.54
N THR A 146 21.43 -1.14 3.33
CA THR A 146 21.47 -1.10 4.80
C THR A 146 22.43 -2.14 5.35
N PHE A 147 22.46 -3.36 4.77
CA PHE A 147 23.31 -4.46 5.22
C PHE A 147 24.80 -4.07 5.30
N THR A 148 25.33 -3.37 4.30
CA THR A 148 26.74 -2.96 4.29
C THR A 148 27.10 -2.03 5.47
N ALA A 149 26.23 -1.07 5.78
CA ALA A 149 26.44 -0.15 6.90
C ALA A 149 26.37 -0.86 8.25
N LEU A 150 25.43 -1.80 8.41
CA LEU A 150 25.26 -2.59 9.63
C LEU A 150 26.40 -3.59 9.84
N ALA A 151 26.80 -4.28 8.77
CA ALA A 151 27.86 -5.27 8.86
C ALA A 151 29.22 -4.63 9.19
N GLY A 152 29.46 -3.39 8.74
CA GLY A 152 30.61 -2.61 9.19
C GLY A 152 30.61 -2.31 10.69
N GLN A 153 29.44 -2.09 11.32
CA GLN A 153 29.38 -1.88 12.78
C GLN A 153 29.77 -3.12 13.56
N TRP A 154 29.24 -4.26 13.11
CA TRP A 154 29.58 -5.54 13.71
C TRP A 154 31.07 -5.87 13.50
N ALA A 155 31.59 -5.66 12.29
CA ALA A 155 33.00 -5.92 11.95
C ALA A 155 33.98 -5.12 12.82
N ASP A 156 33.66 -3.86 13.12
CA ASP A 156 34.48 -2.99 13.96
C ASP A 156 34.27 -3.21 15.47
N GLY A 157 33.35 -4.11 15.85
CA GLY A 157 32.98 -4.38 17.24
C GLY A 157 32.17 -3.28 17.92
N ALA A 158 31.63 -2.32 17.15
CA ALA A 158 30.82 -1.21 17.67
C ALA A 158 29.44 -1.66 18.16
N ALA A 159 28.89 -2.73 17.57
CA ALA A 159 27.66 -3.37 17.99
C ALA A 159 27.84 -4.89 18.01
N ARG A 160 27.18 -5.55 18.96
CA ARG A 160 27.07 -7.01 19.01
C ARG A 160 25.63 -7.39 18.70
N PHE A 161 25.46 -8.53 18.04
CA PHE A 161 24.17 -9.10 17.68
C PHE A 161 24.17 -10.57 18.10
N ASP A 162 24.50 -10.77 19.38
CA ASP A 162 24.73 -12.09 19.98
C ASP A 162 23.41 -12.74 20.41
N GLU A 163 22.30 -12.00 20.34
CA GLU A 163 20.97 -12.50 20.68
C GLU A 163 20.62 -13.73 19.83
N PRO A 164 20.21 -14.84 20.48
CA PRO A 164 19.86 -16.05 19.77
C PRO A 164 18.63 -15.81 18.92
N VAL A 165 18.74 -16.10 17.63
CA VAL A 165 17.58 -16.09 16.73
C VAL A 165 16.78 -17.38 16.92
N ARG A 166 15.46 -17.29 16.76
CA ARG A 166 14.58 -18.45 16.81
C ARG A 166 15.04 -19.53 15.82
N PRO A 167 15.14 -20.81 16.24
CA PRO A 167 15.61 -21.90 15.39
C PRO A 167 14.86 -22.00 14.06
N GLU A 168 13.56 -21.70 14.05
CA GLU A 168 12.68 -21.77 12.88
C GLU A 168 13.00 -20.69 11.83
N LEU A 169 13.62 -19.57 12.24
CA LEU A 169 14.02 -18.48 11.35
C LEU A 169 15.47 -18.59 10.89
N ALA A 170 16.30 -19.34 11.61
CA ALA A 170 17.74 -19.42 11.36
C ALA A 170 18.11 -19.90 9.94
N PRO A 171 17.46 -20.92 9.34
CA PRO A 171 17.80 -21.38 7.99
C PRO A 171 17.59 -20.31 6.91
N GLU A 172 16.45 -19.62 6.95
CA GLU A 172 16.14 -18.58 5.95
C GLU A 172 17.01 -17.33 6.15
N LEU A 173 17.28 -16.93 7.40
CA LEU A 173 18.25 -15.86 7.67
C LEU A 173 19.67 -16.21 7.22
N ALA A 174 20.08 -17.47 7.36
CA ALA A 174 21.39 -17.93 6.89
C ALA A 174 21.48 -17.90 5.36
N ALA A 175 20.48 -18.45 4.67
CA ALA A 175 20.39 -18.38 3.21
C ALA A 175 20.45 -16.92 2.73
N ARG A 176 19.73 -16.02 3.41
CA ARG A 176 19.69 -14.59 3.09
C ARG A 176 21.02 -13.90 3.32
N ARG A 177 21.71 -14.20 4.42
CA ARG A 177 23.07 -13.72 4.69
C ARG A 177 24.01 -14.17 3.58
N ASP A 178 23.94 -15.43 3.17
CA ASP A 178 24.88 -15.99 2.18
C ASP A 178 24.70 -15.33 0.80
N VAL A 179 23.46 -15.03 0.40
CA VAL A 179 23.15 -14.22 -0.80
C VAL A 179 23.74 -12.81 -0.69
N LEU A 180 23.59 -12.14 0.46
CA LEU A 180 24.13 -10.80 0.67
C LEU A 180 25.67 -10.80 0.66
N LEU A 181 26.31 -11.78 1.31
CA LEU A 181 27.77 -11.90 1.29
C LEU A 181 28.31 -12.18 -0.11
N ALA A 182 27.58 -12.94 -0.94
CA ALA A 182 27.95 -13.14 -2.34
C ALA A 182 27.87 -11.84 -3.16
N ALA A 183 26.90 -10.96 -2.86
CA ALA A 183 26.75 -9.66 -3.53
C ALA A 183 27.72 -8.58 -3.01
N TYR A 184 28.13 -8.66 -1.74
CA TYR A 184 28.98 -7.67 -1.07
C TYR A 184 30.21 -8.34 -0.44
N PRO A 185 31.22 -8.72 -1.25
CA PRO A 185 32.38 -9.49 -0.80
C PRO A 185 33.30 -8.74 0.18
N ASP A 186 33.16 -7.41 0.28
CA ASP A 186 33.92 -6.58 1.24
C ASP A 186 33.41 -6.75 2.68
N VAL A 187 32.23 -7.35 2.88
CA VAL A 187 31.68 -7.64 4.20
C VAL A 187 32.30 -8.92 4.78
N PRO A 188 32.74 -8.95 6.06
CA PRO A 188 33.31 -10.16 6.62
C PRO A 188 32.30 -11.33 6.67
N PRO A 189 32.70 -12.56 6.34
CA PRO A 189 31.79 -13.70 6.15
C PRO A 189 31.10 -14.19 7.44
N GLY A 190 31.56 -13.74 8.61
CA GLY A 190 31.03 -14.15 9.92
C GLY A 190 29.81 -13.38 10.41
N ALA A 191 29.13 -12.61 9.54
CA ALA A 191 28.01 -11.77 9.95
C ALA A 191 26.95 -12.58 10.75
N PRO A 192 26.57 -12.13 11.96
CA PRO A 192 25.69 -12.88 12.85
C PRO A 192 24.24 -12.83 12.34
N LEU A 193 23.48 -13.90 12.56
CA LEU A 193 22.07 -13.94 12.16
C LEU A 193 21.23 -12.88 12.90
N GLY A 194 21.63 -12.49 14.11
CA GLY A 194 20.98 -11.41 14.86
C GLY A 194 21.01 -10.06 14.11
N LEU A 195 22.07 -9.78 13.34
CA LEU A 195 22.13 -8.58 12.50
C LEU A 195 21.07 -8.61 11.41
N LEU A 196 20.88 -9.75 10.75
CA LEU A 196 19.89 -9.93 9.70
C LEU A 196 18.46 -9.87 10.28
N ALA A 197 18.27 -10.43 11.48
CA ALA A 197 17.01 -10.35 12.21
C ALA A 197 16.66 -8.89 12.58
N ALA A 198 17.60 -8.13 13.14
CA ALA A 198 17.40 -6.71 13.45
C ALA A 198 17.14 -5.88 12.18
N GLY A 199 17.90 -6.13 11.10
CA GLY A 199 17.68 -5.51 9.79
C GLY A 199 16.28 -5.78 9.24
N ARG A 200 15.79 -7.03 9.37
CA ARG A 200 14.42 -7.41 8.99
C ARG A 200 13.37 -6.67 9.79
N VAL A 201 13.51 -6.57 11.11
CA VAL A 201 12.55 -5.84 11.96
C VAL A 201 12.48 -4.37 11.54
N ALA A 202 13.64 -3.73 11.37
CA ALA A 202 13.71 -2.34 10.91
C ALA A 202 13.03 -2.14 9.56
N TRP A 203 13.29 -3.04 8.61
CA TRP A 203 12.68 -3.05 7.29
C TRP A 203 11.15 -3.17 7.37
N GLN A 204 10.65 -4.13 8.15
CA GLN A 204 9.22 -4.38 8.31
C GLN A 204 8.50 -3.18 8.94
N ARG A 205 9.09 -2.52 9.95
CA ARG A 205 8.52 -1.29 10.54
C ARG A 205 8.38 -0.19 9.49
N THR A 206 9.44 0.10 8.73
CA THR A 206 9.43 1.16 7.71
C THR A 206 8.41 0.88 6.60
N PHE A 207 8.31 -0.37 6.16
CA PHE A 207 7.32 -0.77 5.15
C PHE A 207 5.89 -0.68 5.62
N GLY A 208 5.66 -1.02 6.87
CA GLY A 208 4.37 -0.82 7.52
C GLY A 208 3.87 0.59 7.37
N LEU A 209 4.71 1.54 7.77
CA LEU A 209 4.38 2.97 7.68
C LEU A 209 4.23 3.42 6.22
N LEU A 210 5.06 2.90 5.30
CA LEU A 210 4.91 3.14 3.87
C LEU A 210 3.57 2.65 3.32
N CYS A 211 3.19 1.41 3.63
CA CYS A 211 1.91 0.83 3.21
C CYS A 211 0.74 1.64 3.79
N MET A 212 0.79 1.97 5.08
CA MET A 212 -0.22 2.83 5.71
C MET A 212 -0.29 4.23 5.08
N THR A 213 0.82 4.74 4.56
CA THR A 213 0.89 6.05 3.91
C THR A 213 0.38 6.01 2.48
N VAL A 214 0.88 5.08 1.65
CA VAL A 214 0.58 4.99 0.22
C VAL A 214 -0.81 4.40 -0.01
N TYR A 215 -1.14 3.33 0.69
CA TYR A 215 -2.48 2.75 0.72
C TYR A 215 -3.36 3.46 1.74
N GLY A 216 -3.00 4.69 2.13
CA GLY A 216 -3.74 5.62 3.00
C GLY A 216 -4.62 4.96 4.04
N HIS A 217 -4.06 4.11 4.90
CA HIS A 217 -4.70 3.72 6.16
C HIS A 217 -4.80 4.92 7.11
N ILE A 218 -4.05 5.97 6.83
CA ILE A 218 -4.15 7.29 7.46
C ILE A 218 -5.16 8.11 6.66
N THR A 219 -6.36 8.29 7.22
CA THR A 219 -7.56 8.74 6.52
C THR A 219 -7.73 10.26 6.39
N GLU A 220 -6.85 11.09 6.95
CA GLU A 220 -6.92 12.51 6.63
C GLU A 220 -6.74 12.76 5.13
N PRO A 221 -7.42 13.79 4.59
CA PRO A 221 -7.07 14.33 3.29
C PRO A 221 -5.60 14.72 3.24
N ASP A 222 -4.99 14.57 2.06
CA ASP A 222 -3.63 15.05 1.83
C ASP A 222 -3.55 16.55 2.14
N GLY A 223 -2.70 16.88 3.10
CA GLY A 223 -2.64 18.22 3.68
C GLY A 223 -1.53 18.35 4.71
N PRO A 224 -1.29 19.57 5.24
CA PRO A 224 -0.19 19.82 6.18
C PRO A 224 -0.28 18.97 7.46
N VAL A 225 -1.49 18.71 7.96
CA VAL A 225 -1.72 17.89 9.17
C VAL A 225 -1.28 16.44 8.93
N ARG A 226 -1.80 15.79 7.88
CA ARG A 226 -1.42 14.42 7.50
C ARG A 226 0.08 14.29 7.27
N ARG A 227 0.66 15.24 6.52
CA ARG A 227 2.09 15.25 6.21
C ARG A 227 2.95 15.41 7.47
N GLY A 228 2.59 16.33 8.35
CA GLY A 228 3.27 16.53 9.63
C GLY A 228 3.19 15.29 10.53
N TYR A 229 2.02 14.63 10.58
CA TYR A 229 1.81 13.39 11.32
C TYR A 229 2.70 12.25 10.78
N ILE A 230 2.70 12.00 9.46
CA ILE A 230 3.50 10.94 8.85
C ILE A 230 4.99 11.19 9.07
N THR A 231 5.46 12.43 8.90
CA THR A 231 6.86 12.76 9.17
C THR A 231 7.22 12.49 10.63
N ALA A 232 6.40 12.90 11.59
CA ALA A 232 6.67 12.66 13.01
C ALA A 232 6.62 11.17 13.38
N LEU A 233 5.75 10.37 12.75
CA LEU A 233 5.78 8.91 12.88
C LEU A 233 7.06 8.31 12.30
N LEU A 234 7.51 8.80 11.14
CA LEU A 234 8.74 8.34 10.51
C LEU A 234 9.96 8.69 11.37
N ASP A 235 9.98 9.86 12.00
CA ASP A 235 11.03 10.29 12.93
C ASP A 235 11.13 9.32 14.12
N ASP A 236 10.01 9.03 14.80
CA ASP A 236 9.95 8.09 15.94
C ASP A 236 10.35 6.67 15.52
N LEU A 237 9.82 6.18 14.39
CA LEU A 237 10.14 4.87 13.85
C LEU A 237 11.62 4.76 13.46
N THR A 238 12.20 5.82 12.88
CA THR A 238 13.62 5.86 12.54
C THR A 238 14.49 5.81 13.79
N ALA A 239 14.14 6.57 14.84
CA ALA A 239 14.85 6.50 16.12
C ALA A 239 14.81 5.09 16.73
N ARG A 240 13.65 4.43 16.71
CA ARG A 240 13.49 3.04 17.18
C ARG A 240 14.29 2.04 16.34
N ASN A 241 14.34 2.23 15.03
CA ASN A 241 15.13 1.38 14.14
C ASN A 241 16.63 1.55 14.37
N LEU A 242 17.11 2.78 14.58
CA LEU A 242 18.52 3.03 14.92
C LEU A 242 18.91 2.37 16.25
N ALA A 243 18.01 2.40 17.24
CA ALA A 243 18.23 1.77 18.54
C ALA A 243 18.46 0.25 18.45
N LEU A 244 17.83 -0.44 17.48
CA LEU A 244 18.09 -1.88 17.21
C LEU A 244 19.57 -2.15 16.85
N PHE A 245 20.30 -1.13 16.41
CA PHE A 245 21.70 -1.21 16.02
C PHE A 245 22.62 -0.51 17.01
N GLY A 246 22.12 -0.11 18.19
CA GLY A 246 22.89 0.65 19.18
C GLY A 246 23.22 2.09 18.75
N LEU A 247 22.48 2.63 17.77
CA LEU A 247 22.68 3.97 17.24
C LEU A 247 21.63 4.95 17.77
N GLY A 248 22.06 6.19 18.00
CA GLY A 248 21.17 7.33 18.18
C GLY A 248 20.93 8.07 16.86
N VAL A 249 19.93 8.95 16.84
CA VAL A 249 19.69 9.87 15.73
C VAL A 249 20.92 10.78 15.54
N SER A 250 21.47 10.82 14.32
CA SER A 250 22.53 11.76 13.97
C SER A 250 21.94 13.14 13.66
N ALA A 251 22.43 14.15 14.37
CA ALA A 251 22.13 15.55 14.08
C ALA A 251 22.84 16.08 12.82
N ALA A 252 23.84 15.35 12.32
CA ALA A 252 24.58 15.69 11.09
C ALA A 252 23.92 15.10 9.83
N ALA A 253 22.86 14.30 9.98
CA ALA A 253 22.14 13.69 8.87
C ALA A 253 21.50 14.76 7.98
N VAL A 254 21.82 14.72 6.69
CA VAL A 254 21.18 15.55 5.67
C VAL A 254 20.06 14.73 5.05
N VAL A 255 18.83 14.93 5.53
CA VAL A 255 17.62 14.26 5.02
C VAL A 255 16.77 15.23 4.20
N ASP A 256 16.28 14.77 3.05
CA ASP A 256 15.35 15.55 2.25
C ASP A 256 13.93 15.44 2.85
N PRO A 257 13.09 16.50 2.77
CA PRO A 257 11.72 16.41 3.22
C PRO A 257 10.95 15.32 2.47
N VAL A 258 10.27 14.44 3.22
CA VAL A 258 9.45 13.35 2.66
C VAL A 258 8.39 13.88 1.69
N PHE A 259 7.76 15.00 2.03
CA PHE A 259 6.73 15.64 1.22
C PHE A 259 7.25 16.97 0.68
N ALA A 260 7.99 16.95 -0.42
CA ALA A 260 8.36 18.17 -1.12
C ALA A 260 7.11 18.89 -1.64
N SER A 261 7.11 20.23 -1.59
CA SER A 261 6.18 21.05 -2.36
C SER A 261 6.45 20.75 -3.84
N GLY A 262 5.48 20.15 -4.54
CA GLY A 262 5.70 19.62 -5.89
C GLY A 262 6.40 20.62 -6.82
N PRO A 263 7.25 20.16 -7.75
CA PRO A 263 7.82 21.03 -8.75
C PRO A 263 6.67 21.58 -9.60
N GLY A 264 6.59 22.91 -9.73
CA GLY A 264 5.83 23.51 -10.81
C GLY A 264 6.26 22.86 -12.12
N THR A 265 5.27 22.49 -12.94
CA THR A 265 5.38 22.00 -14.32
C THR A 265 6.70 22.40 -15.01
N GLY A 266 7.71 21.56 -14.90
CA GLY A 266 9.00 21.70 -15.56
C GLY A 266 9.42 20.31 -16.00
N GLY A 267 9.30 20.05 -17.30
CA GLY A 267 9.60 18.75 -17.90
C GLY A 267 11.06 18.31 -17.69
N PRO A 268 11.36 17.03 -17.92
CA PRO A 268 12.68 16.47 -17.69
C PRO A 268 13.62 16.89 -18.83
N ASP A 269 14.29 18.02 -18.68
CA ASP A 269 15.54 18.29 -19.40
C ASP A 269 16.42 19.26 -18.60
N ALA A 270 17.10 18.73 -17.59
CA ALA A 270 18.16 19.44 -16.87
C ALA A 270 19.26 18.46 -16.51
N GLY A 271 20.11 18.13 -17.48
CA GLY A 271 21.24 17.24 -17.24
C GLY A 271 22.01 16.79 -18.47
N ARG A 272 22.38 17.70 -19.38
CA ARG A 272 23.46 17.42 -20.36
C ARG A 272 24.43 18.59 -20.44
N PRO A 273 25.75 18.35 -20.36
CA PRO A 273 26.76 19.40 -20.56
C PRO A 273 26.84 19.74 -22.04
N ASP A 274 26.60 21.01 -22.36
CA ASP A 274 26.53 21.54 -23.72
C ASP A 274 27.94 21.65 -24.34
N ALA A 275 28.14 20.98 -25.47
CA ALA A 275 29.31 21.17 -26.32
C ALA A 275 28.96 22.26 -27.35
N GLY A 276 29.63 23.41 -27.26
CA GLY A 276 29.29 24.60 -28.05
C GLY A 276 29.60 24.53 -29.55
N VAL A 277 29.30 25.67 -30.19
CA VAL A 277 29.70 26.21 -31.53
C VAL A 277 28.49 26.38 -32.50
N PRO A 278 28.35 27.50 -33.27
CA PRO A 278 28.22 28.90 -32.89
C PRO A 278 27.00 29.61 -33.57
N ASP A 279 26.83 30.88 -33.26
CA ASP A 279 25.77 31.83 -33.68
C ASP A 279 25.72 32.16 -35.19
N ALA A 280 24.49 32.31 -35.72
CA ALA A 280 24.20 32.99 -36.98
C ALA A 280 22.74 33.49 -37.06
N GLY A 281 22.54 34.82 -36.91
CA GLY A 281 21.68 35.63 -37.80
C GLY A 281 20.19 35.82 -37.47
N ALA A 282 19.85 37.05 -37.06
CA ALA A 282 18.50 37.67 -36.88
C ALA A 282 17.66 37.79 -38.19
N PRO A 283 16.44 38.45 -38.29
CA PRO A 283 15.72 39.31 -37.31
C PRO A 283 14.14 39.36 -37.31
N ALA A 284 13.60 40.14 -36.35
CA ALA A 284 12.50 41.14 -36.41
C ALA A 284 10.97 40.84 -36.30
N ALA A 285 10.32 41.79 -35.58
CA ALA A 285 8.92 42.28 -35.57
C ALA A 285 7.87 41.47 -34.79
N GLY A 286 6.94 42.03 -34.01
CA GLY A 286 6.57 43.42 -33.68
C GLY A 286 5.22 43.37 -32.93
N THR A 287 5.08 44.11 -31.83
CA THR A 287 3.83 44.24 -31.04
C THR A 287 2.93 45.32 -31.63
N PRO A 288 1.61 45.28 -31.36
CA PRO A 288 1.00 46.49 -30.79
C PRO A 288 0.04 46.24 -29.62
N ALA A 289 -0.17 47.32 -28.88
CA ALA A 289 -0.75 47.44 -27.55
C ALA A 289 -2.19 48.04 -27.56
N HIS A 290 -2.67 48.32 -26.33
CA HIS A 290 -3.86 49.09 -25.89
C HIS A 290 -5.12 48.26 -25.61
N GLY A 291 -5.85 48.43 -24.50
CA GLY A 291 -5.86 49.45 -23.44
C GLY A 291 -7.07 49.20 -22.49
N PRO A 292 -7.28 49.99 -21.43
CA PRO A 292 -7.71 49.47 -20.12
C PRO A 292 -9.05 50.00 -19.53
N GLY A 293 -9.59 49.23 -18.56
CA GLY A 293 -10.34 49.67 -17.35
C GLY A 293 -11.86 49.95 -17.46
N PRO A 294 -12.59 50.23 -16.34
CA PRO A 294 -12.47 49.69 -14.98
C PRO A 294 -13.83 49.45 -14.21
N ALA A 295 -13.75 48.67 -13.12
CA ALA A 295 -14.30 48.81 -11.73
C ALA A 295 -15.74 49.27 -11.34
N GLN A 296 -16.32 48.48 -10.39
CA GLN A 296 -17.07 48.83 -9.13
C GLN A 296 -18.48 49.48 -9.23
N ALA A 297 -19.44 49.37 -8.29
CA ALA A 297 -19.72 48.57 -7.08
C ALA A 297 -21.16 48.90 -6.56
N GLY A 298 -21.82 47.95 -5.86
CA GLY A 298 -22.85 48.12 -4.80
C GLY A 298 -24.23 48.74 -5.17
N LEU A 299 -25.33 48.59 -4.44
CA LEU A 299 -25.75 47.80 -3.27
C LEU A 299 -27.26 48.11 -3.01
N THR A 300 -27.96 47.22 -2.29
CA THR A 300 -29.23 47.38 -1.53
C THR A 300 -30.60 47.30 -2.24
N GLY A 301 -31.55 46.62 -1.57
CA GLY A 301 -32.99 46.80 -1.78
C GLY A 301 -33.88 45.61 -1.40
N VAL A 302 -34.43 45.62 -0.19
CA VAL A 302 -35.31 44.62 0.45
C VAL A 302 -36.75 44.67 -0.10
N GLY A 303 -37.44 43.53 -0.20
CA GLY A 303 -38.89 43.44 -0.46
C GLY A 303 -39.45 42.04 -0.26
N ARG A 304 -40.59 41.93 0.44
CA ARG A 304 -41.15 40.76 1.13
C ARG A 304 -42.45 40.31 0.43
N ALA A 305 -42.83 39.03 0.63
CA ALA A 305 -44.14 38.40 0.36
C ALA A 305 -44.48 38.23 -1.15
N GLU A 306 -45.20 37.22 -1.65
CA GLU A 306 -46.35 36.50 -1.09
C GLU A 306 -46.67 35.29 -2.00
N THR A 307 -47.23 34.23 -1.42
CA THR A 307 -47.78 33.04 -2.08
C THR A 307 -49.01 33.34 -2.95
N ARG A 308 -49.14 32.69 -4.12
CA ARG A 308 -50.46 32.39 -4.70
C ARG A 308 -50.46 31.23 -5.71
N GLU A 309 -51.37 30.30 -5.45
CA GLU A 309 -51.86 29.23 -6.32
C GLU A 309 -52.58 29.76 -7.56
N GLY A 310 -52.70 28.90 -8.60
CA GLY A 310 -53.94 28.83 -9.38
C GLY A 310 -53.83 28.66 -10.91
N ALA A 311 -54.09 27.43 -11.35
CA ALA A 311 -54.97 27.04 -12.47
C ALA A 311 -54.49 27.13 -13.94
N TYR A 312 -54.55 25.97 -14.64
CA TYR A 312 -55.16 25.80 -15.97
C TYR A 312 -55.82 24.38 -16.07
N PRO A 313 -56.83 24.16 -16.94
CA PRO A 313 -58.03 23.38 -16.64
C PRO A 313 -58.11 21.99 -17.28
N ALA A 314 -59.14 21.26 -16.83
CA ALA A 314 -59.57 19.95 -17.26
C ALA A 314 -60.38 19.95 -18.57
N ALA A 315 -60.25 18.87 -19.35
CA ALA A 315 -61.28 18.37 -20.27
C ALA A 315 -61.37 16.84 -20.11
N ALA A 316 -62.61 16.35 -20.03
CA ALA A 316 -63.01 15.01 -19.58
C ALA A 316 -63.27 14.03 -20.73
N HIS A 317 -63.12 12.72 -20.46
CA HIS A 317 -64.03 11.58 -20.79
C HIS A 317 -63.34 10.22 -20.53
N PRO A 318 -64.06 9.08 -20.40
CA PRO A 318 -64.92 8.67 -19.29
C PRO A 318 -64.49 7.32 -18.66
N ALA A 319 -65.18 6.94 -17.59
CA ALA A 319 -64.91 5.78 -16.74
C ALA A 319 -65.19 4.40 -17.39
N GLY A 320 -64.37 3.41 -17.01
CA GLY A 320 -64.61 1.96 -17.09
C GLY A 320 -63.51 1.23 -16.29
N PRO A 321 -63.82 0.19 -15.49
CA PRO A 321 -62.94 -0.26 -14.41
C PRO A 321 -61.85 -1.22 -14.92
N HIS A 322 -60.59 -0.95 -14.58
CA HIS A 322 -59.54 -1.97 -14.59
C HIS A 322 -59.01 -2.15 -13.16
N PRO A 323 -58.89 -3.39 -12.66
CA PRO A 323 -58.61 -3.64 -11.26
C PRO A 323 -57.21 -3.16 -10.91
N ALA A 324 -57.08 -2.66 -9.68
CA ALA A 324 -55.79 -2.52 -9.04
C ALA A 324 -55.12 -3.91 -9.02
N ASP A 325 -54.07 -4.09 -9.81
CA ASP A 325 -53.15 -5.20 -9.62
C ASP A 325 -52.46 -4.99 -8.28
N GLY A 326 -53.02 -5.64 -7.25
CA GLY A 326 -52.38 -5.82 -5.97
C GLY A 326 -51.13 -6.66 -6.15
N GLU A 327 -49.96 -6.02 -6.15
CA GLU A 327 -48.70 -6.73 -5.94
C GLU A 327 -48.74 -7.34 -4.53
N SER A 328 -48.96 -8.66 -4.48
CA SER A 328 -48.97 -9.41 -3.23
C SER A 328 -47.60 -9.33 -2.53
N PRO A 329 -47.52 -9.10 -1.21
CA PRO A 329 -46.26 -9.00 -0.46
C PRO A 329 -45.34 -10.22 -0.64
N SER A 330 -45.91 -11.39 -0.96
CA SER A 330 -45.19 -12.64 -1.26
C SER A 330 -44.41 -12.63 -2.59
N ALA A 331 -44.91 -11.92 -3.62
CA ALA A 331 -44.26 -11.76 -4.91
C ALA A 331 -43.04 -10.82 -4.81
N THR A 332 -43.18 -9.74 -4.04
CA THR A 332 -42.09 -8.82 -3.68
C THR A 332 -40.99 -9.55 -2.91
N GLY A 333 -41.35 -10.40 -1.95
CA GLY A 333 -40.39 -11.24 -1.23
C GLY A 333 -39.66 -12.26 -2.09
N ARG A 334 -40.34 -12.89 -3.08
CA ARG A 334 -39.68 -13.84 -4.02
C ARG A 334 -38.69 -13.12 -4.93
N ARG A 335 -39.06 -11.97 -5.50
CA ARG A 335 -38.16 -11.16 -6.34
C ARG A 335 -36.94 -10.66 -5.56
N ALA A 336 -37.15 -10.19 -4.32
CA ALA A 336 -36.05 -9.78 -3.44
C ALA A 336 -35.08 -10.94 -3.12
N ARG A 337 -35.61 -12.14 -2.84
CA ARG A 337 -34.78 -13.34 -2.61
C ARG A 337 -33.98 -13.75 -3.85
N LEU A 338 -34.59 -13.77 -5.02
CA LEU A 338 -33.90 -14.08 -6.29
C LEU A 338 -32.82 -13.04 -6.61
N ARG A 339 -33.11 -11.76 -6.36
CA ARG A 339 -32.13 -10.67 -6.49
C ARG A 339 -30.93 -10.87 -5.57
N ARG A 340 -31.16 -11.20 -4.30
CA ARG A 340 -30.09 -11.46 -3.33
C ARG A 340 -29.26 -12.68 -3.71
N ALA A 341 -29.91 -13.79 -4.07
CA ALA A 341 -29.22 -15.00 -4.51
C ALA A 341 -28.31 -14.75 -5.71
N LEU A 342 -28.78 -13.96 -6.70
CA LEU A 342 -27.97 -13.61 -7.86
C LEU A 342 -26.78 -12.70 -7.48
N LEU A 343 -26.95 -11.78 -6.53
CA LEU A 343 -25.85 -10.97 -6.01
C LEU A 343 -24.79 -11.84 -5.33
N GLU A 344 -25.22 -12.74 -4.43
CA GLU A 344 -24.35 -13.70 -3.73
C GLU A 344 -23.60 -14.59 -4.74
N GLU A 345 -24.30 -15.14 -5.73
CA GLU A 345 -23.69 -15.97 -6.78
C GLU A 345 -22.70 -15.19 -7.66
N SER A 346 -23.01 -13.93 -7.97
CA SER A 346 -22.11 -13.03 -8.73
C SER A 346 -20.85 -12.67 -7.94
N LEU A 347 -20.97 -12.44 -6.63
CA LEU A 347 -19.82 -12.17 -5.76
C LEU A 347 -18.95 -13.42 -5.59
N ALA A 348 -19.56 -14.59 -5.37
CA ALA A 348 -18.85 -15.86 -5.31
C ALA A 348 -18.12 -16.17 -6.62
N SER A 349 -18.74 -15.88 -7.78
CA SER A 349 -18.11 -15.98 -9.09
C SER A 349 -16.94 -15.01 -9.25
N ALA A 350 -17.12 -13.75 -8.86
CA ALA A 350 -16.06 -12.75 -8.91
C ALA A 350 -14.86 -13.13 -8.04
N ARG A 351 -15.09 -13.72 -6.86
CA ARG A 351 -14.03 -14.21 -5.96
C ARG A 351 -13.28 -15.42 -6.52
N ARG A 352 -13.96 -16.38 -7.13
CA ARG A 352 -13.29 -17.49 -7.85
C ARG A 352 -12.39 -16.97 -8.97
N LEU A 353 -12.91 -16.05 -9.80
CA LEU A 353 -12.11 -15.44 -10.87
C LEU A 353 -10.94 -14.60 -10.35
N LEU A 354 -11.13 -13.93 -9.21
CA LEU A 354 -10.07 -13.19 -8.53
C LEU A 354 -8.97 -14.14 -8.03
N ASP A 355 -9.35 -15.24 -7.41
CA ASP A 355 -8.43 -16.26 -6.90
C ASP A 355 -7.63 -16.90 -8.04
N GLU A 356 -8.29 -17.29 -9.13
CA GLU A 356 -7.65 -18.00 -10.25
C GLU A 356 -6.83 -17.08 -11.17
N HIS A 357 -7.26 -15.83 -11.37
CA HIS A 357 -6.76 -14.98 -12.45
C HIS A 357 -6.40 -13.55 -12.00
N GLY A 358 -6.43 -13.28 -10.70
CA GLY A 358 -6.25 -11.94 -10.15
C GLY A 358 -7.38 -10.99 -10.58
N ALA A 359 -7.26 -9.72 -10.18
CA ALA A 359 -8.34 -8.76 -10.43
C ALA A 359 -8.53 -8.42 -11.93
N ASP A 360 -7.53 -8.67 -12.78
CA ASP A 360 -7.60 -8.54 -14.24
C ASP A 360 -8.59 -9.58 -14.84
N GLY A 361 -8.70 -10.77 -14.23
CA GLY A 361 -9.67 -11.81 -14.62
C GLY A 361 -11.11 -11.48 -14.26
N VAL A 362 -11.34 -10.62 -13.27
CA VAL A 362 -12.68 -10.20 -12.84
C VAL A 362 -13.25 -9.19 -13.83
N THR A 363 -14.03 -9.70 -14.79
CA THR A 363 -14.72 -8.90 -15.81
C THR A 363 -16.23 -9.13 -15.76
N MET A 364 -17.00 -8.11 -16.18
CA MET A 364 -18.46 -8.23 -16.27
C MET A 364 -18.89 -9.41 -17.15
N GLN A 365 -18.12 -9.70 -18.20
CA GLN A 365 -18.40 -10.79 -19.13
C GLN A 365 -18.09 -12.16 -18.51
N ALA A 366 -16.94 -12.30 -17.84
CA ALA A 366 -16.55 -13.55 -17.19
C ALA A 366 -17.54 -13.94 -16.09
N VAL A 367 -17.90 -12.99 -15.22
CA VAL A 367 -18.85 -13.22 -14.12
C VAL A 367 -20.23 -13.56 -14.66
N ALA A 368 -20.73 -12.82 -15.67
CA ALA A 368 -22.05 -13.10 -16.23
C ALA A 368 -22.12 -14.49 -16.86
N LYS A 369 -21.05 -14.88 -17.56
CA LYS A 369 -20.92 -16.21 -18.17
C LYS A 369 -20.93 -17.31 -17.10
N ASP A 370 -20.16 -17.15 -16.03
CA ASP A 370 -20.04 -18.13 -14.95
C ASP A 370 -21.36 -18.30 -14.19
N VAL A 371 -22.08 -17.20 -13.94
CA VAL A 371 -23.41 -17.19 -13.29
C VAL A 371 -24.54 -17.60 -14.25
N GLY A 372 -24.24 -17.81 -15.55
CA GLY A 372 -25.23 -18.26 -16.52
C GLY A 372 -26.24 -17.20 -16.97
N ILE A 373 -25.89 -15.91 -16.91
CA ILE A 373 -26.74 -14.80 -17.36
C ILE A 373 -26.09 -14.01 -18.51
N ALA A 374 -26.90 -13.26 -19.26
CA ALA A 374 -26.36 -12.34 -20.26
C ALA A 374 -25.65 -11.16 -19.56
N ALA A 375 -24.48 -10.75 -20.07
CA ALA A 375 -23.68 -9.65 -19.49
C ALA A 375 -24.45 -8.35 -19.21
N PRO A 376 -25.38 -7.88 -20.09
CA PRO A 376 -26.22 -6.71 -19.77
C PRO A 376 -27.08 -6.86 -18.51
N GLY A 377 -27.33 -8.08 -18.04
CA GLY A 377 -28.04 -8.37 -16.81
C GLY A 377 -27.26 -7.95 -15.55
N LEU A 378 -25.93 -8.10 -15.53
CA LEU A 378 -25.09 -7.72 -14.39
C LEU A 378 -25.01 -6.21 -14.19
N TYR A 379 -25.09 -5.42 -15.26
CA TYR A 379 -25.07 -3.94 -15.19
C TYR A 379 -26.28 -3.35 -14.43
N ARG A 380 -27.32 -4.16 -14.14
CA ARG A 380 -28.45 -3.74 -13.29
C ARG A 380 -28.13 -3.82 -11.79
N TYR A 381 -27.04 -4.49 -11.44
CA TYR A 381 -26.63 -4.77 -10.06
C TYR A 381 -25.32 -4.07 -9.70
N PHE A 382 -24.43 -3.94 -10.68
CA PHE A 382 -23.12 -3.33 -10.50
C PHE A 382 -22.91 -2.20 -11.51
N ASP A 383 -22.28 -1.12 -11.06
CA ASP A 383 -21.85 -0.02 -11.92
C ASP A 383 -20.57 -0.40 -12.69
N GLY A 384 -20.72 -1.37 -13.59
CA GLY A 384 -19.63 -1.98 -14.34
C GLY A 384 -18.59 -2.68 -13.46
N ARG A 385 -17.40 -2.90 -14.05
CA ARG A 385 -16.27 -3.57 -13.37
C ARG A 385 -15.87 -2.87 -12.07
N PRO A 386 -15.79 -1.53 -11.98
CA PRO A 386 -15.44 -0.87 -10.72
C PRO A 386 -16.46 -1.15 -9.61
N GLY A 387 -17.76 -1.09 -9.91
CA GLY A 387 -18.82 -1.42 -8.95
C GLY A 387 -18.77 -2.87 -8.49
N LEU A 388 -18.47 -3.81 -9.40
CA LEU A 388 -18.29 -5.22 -9.06
C LEU A 388 -17.08 -5.43 -8.15
N LEU A 389 -15.91 -4.91 -8.52
CA LEU A 389 -14.69 -5.03 -7.72
C LEU A 389 -14.85 -4.40 -6.32
N HIS A 390 -15.58 -3.29 -6.21
CA HIS A 390 -15.88 -2.69 -4.92
C HIS A 390 -16.77 -3.59 -4.06
N ALA A 391 -17.82 -4.19 -4.64
CA ALA A 391 -18.69 -5.11 -3.93
C ALA A 391 -17.93 -6.40 -3.52
N THR A 392 -17.09 -6.95 -4.40
CA THR A 392 -16.20 -8.06 -4.09
C THR A 392 -15.24 -7.71 -2.94
N HIS A 393 -14.64 -6.52 -2.96
CA HIS A 393 -13.79 -6.06 -1.88
C HIS A 393 -14.55 -5.96 -0.54
N GLN A 394 -15.80 -5.48 -0.53
CA GLN A 394 -16.61 -5.45 0.70
C GLN A 394 -16.89 -6.86 1.24
N ASP A 395 -17.26 -7.80 0.36
CA ASP A 395 -17.50 -9.20 0.71
C ASP A 395 -16.26 -9.87 1.32
N VAL A 396 -15.09 -9.63 0.71
CA VAL A 396 -13.80 -10.11 1.21
C VAL A 396 -13.49 -9.54 2.60
N VAL A 397 -13.74 -8.24 2.82
CA VAL A 397 -13.51 -7.60 4.13
C VAL A 397 -14.43 -8.17 5.19
N ASP A 398 -15.70 -8.41 4.86
CA ASP A 398 -16.67 -8.98 5.79
C ASP A 398 -16.28 -10.40 6.21
N GLU A 399 -15.77 -11.22 5.28
CA GLU A 399 -15.25 -12.55 5.60
C GLU A 399 -13.99 -12.48 6.47
N LEU A 400 -12.99 -11.67 6.10
CA LEU A 400 -11.77 -11.50 6.89
C LEU A 400 -12.11 -11.03 8.31
N LEU A 401 -13.01 -10.05 8.44
CA LEU A 401 -13.46 -9.54 9.75
C LEU A 401 -14.11 -10.64 10.58
N ALA A 402 -14.98 -11.46 9.97
CA ALA A 402 -15.60 -12.58 10.66
C ALA A 402 -14.56 -13.61 11.12
N ALA A 403 -13.55 -13.92 10.30
CA ALA A 403 -12.49 -14.87 10.63
C ALA A 403 -11.62 -14.38 11.80
N VAL A 404 -11.22 -13.11 11.80
CA VAL A 404 -10.38 -12.56 12.89
C VAL A 404 -11.16 -12.37 14.19
N GLU A 405 -12.43 -12.00 14.11
CA GLU A 405 -13.29 -11.84 15.28
C GLU A 405 -13.64 -13.19 15.92
N ASP A 406 -13.89 -14.23 15.11
CA ASP A 406 -14.04 -15.61 15.60
C ASP A 406 -12.76 -16.06 16.33
N ALA A 407 -11.58 -15.87 15.73
CA ALA A 407 -10.29 -16.16 16.36
C ALA A 407 -10.09 -15.42 17.69
N ARG A 408 -10.45 -14.14 17.77
CA ARG A 408 -10.41 -13.33 19.01
C ARG A 408 -11.36 -13.89 20.06
N SER A 409 -12.60 -14.20 19.68
CA SER A 409 -13.67 -14.63 20.59
C SER A 409 -13.41 -15.99 21.26
N ARG A 410 -12.57 -16.83 20.65
CA ARG A 410 -12.13 -18.11 21.20
C ARG A 410 -11.07 -17.98 22.30
N GLN A 411 -10.46 -16.80 22.46
CA GLN A 411 -9.46 -16.54 23.49
C GLN A 411 -10.10 -16.01 24.78
N PRO A 412 -9.47 -16.21 25.95
CA PRO A 412 -9.95 -15.64 27.21
C PRO A 412 -10.11 -14.12 27.13
N ALA A 413 -11.21 -13.60 27.68
CA ALA A 413 -11.52 -12.16 27.65
C ALA A 413 -10.50 -11.31 28.43
N ASP A 414 -9.85 -11.90 29.42
CA ASP A 414 -8.84 -11.31 30.32
C ASP A 414 -7.40 -11.53 29.84
N ASP A 415 -7.18 -12.18 28.70
CA ASP A 415 -5.88 -12.35 28.06
C ASP A 415 -5.77 -11.55 26.75
N PRO A 416 -5.48 -10.24 26.81
CA PRO A 416 -5.28 -9.43 25.62
C PRO A 416 -4.09 -9.88 24.77
N SER A 417 -3.11 -10.57 25.35
CA SER A 417 -1.94 -11.08 24.63
C SER A 417 -2.29 -12.27 23.75
N ALA A 418 -3.05 -13.23 24.29
CA ALA A 418 -3.60 -14.33 23.51
C ALA A 418 -4.58 -13.85 22.43
N GLN A 419 -5.46 -12.88 22.74
CA GLN A 419 -6.35 -12.27 21.75
C GLN A 419 -5.57 -11.61 20.61
N CYS A 420 -4.55 -10.80 20.93
CA CYS A 420 -3.73 -10.14 19.91
C CYS A 420 -3.02 -11.15 19.02
N HIS A 421 -2.37 -12.15 19.63
CA HIS A 421 -1.70 -13.23 18.91
C HIS A 421 -2.67 -13.98 17.99
N ALA A 422 -3.86 -14.35 18.47
CA ALA A 422 -4.87 -15.06 17.69
C ALA A 422 -5.38 -14.23 16.51
N VAL A 423 -5.67 -12.93 16.72
CA VAL A 423 -6.09 -12.01 15.64
C VAL A 423 -5.00 -11.87 14.60
N VAL A 424 -3.76 -11.58 15.02
CA VAL A 424 -2.62 -11.45 14.10
C VAL A 424 -2.43 -12.74 13.30
N HIS A 425 -2.37 -13.89 13.97
CA HIS A 425 -2.16 -15.17 13.32
C HIS A 425 -3.29 -15.53 12.34
N ALA A 426 -4.56 -15.28 12.72
CA ALA A 426 -5.71 -15.48 11.84
C ALA A 426 -5.65 -14.59 10.60
N THR A 427 -5.30 -13.31 10.74
CA THR A 427 -5.09 -12.40 9.62
C THR A 427 -4.03 -12.95 8.66
N PHE A 428 -2.88 -13.39 9.17
CA PHE A 428 -1.81 -13.92 8.32
C PHE A 428 -2.23 -15.18 7.58
N ARG A 429 -2.85 -16.15 8.27
CA ARG A 429 -3.32 -17.39 7.65
C ARG A 429 -4.34 -17.12 6.55
N TRP A 430 -5.31 -16.25 6.81
CA TRP A 430 -6.32 -15.88 5.83
C TRP A 430 -5.67 -15.21 4.62
N CYS A 431 -4.85 -14.16 4.82
CA CYS A 431 -4.23 -13.45 3.71
C CYS A 431 -3.27 -14.31 2.87
N LEU A 432 -2.60 -15.29 3.49
CA LEU A 432 -1.73 -16.23 2.78
C LEU A 432 -2.51 -17.27 1.97
N ALA A 433 -3.68 -17.69 2.44
CA ALA A 433 -4.59 -18.55 1.68
C ALA A 433 -5.29 -17.78 0.56
N HIS A 434 -5.46 -16.46 0.69
CA HIS A 434 -6.23 -15.62 -0.23
C HIS A 434 -5.39 -14.46 -0.81
N ARG A 435 -4.19 -14.75 -1.35
CA ARG A 435 -3.23 -13.70 -1.76
C ARG A 435 -3.77 -12.74 -2.82
N ASN A 436 -4.54 -13.23 -3.79
CA ASN A 436 -5.15 -12.37 -4.81
C ASN A 436 -6.30 -11.51 -4.25
N GLU A 437 -7.01 -12.02 -3.24
CA GLU A 437 -7.99 -11.21 -2.51
C GLU A 437 -7.30 -10.15 -1.64
N TYR A 438 -6.19 -10.51 -0.98
CA TYR A 438 -5.34 -9.54 -0.29
C TYR A 438 -4.78 -8.47 -1.22
N ASP A 439 -4.34 -8.83 -2.43
CA ASP A 439 -3.92 -7.85 -3.43
C ASP A 439 -5.05 -6.87 -3.75
N LEU A 440 -6.30 -7.34 -3.86
CA LEU A 440 -7.45 -6.46 -4.04
C LEU A 440 -7.63 -5.52 -2.84
N LEU A 441 -7.46 -6.00 -1.60
CA LEU A 441 -7.53 -5.20 -0.36
C LEU A 441 -6.45 -4.11 -0.32
N MET A 442 -5.20 -4.47 -0.64
CA MET A 442 -4.07 -3.53 -0.61
C MET A 442 -4.07 -2.60 -1.82
N SER A 443 -4.72 -2.99 -2.91
CA SER A 443 -4.51 -2.28 -4.16
C SER A 443 -5.09 -0.87 -4.16
N GLY A 444 -4.31 0.06 -4.71
CA GLY A 444 -4.80 1.35 -5.17
C GLY A 444 -5.87 1.26 -6.27
N ARG A 445 -6.22 0.06 -6.78
CA ARG A 445 -7.20 -0.16 -7.85
C ARG A 445 -8.58 0.45 -7.52
N LEU A 446 -8.94 0.56 -6.23
CA LEU A 446 -10.19 1.21 -5.77
C LEU A 446 -10.02 2.68 -5.37
N ARG A 447 -8.78 3.17 -5.26
CA ARG A 447 -8.46 4.54 -4.82
C ARG A 447 -8.06 5.47 -5.96
N ILE A 448 -7.47 4.91 -7.01
CA ILE A 448 -6.72 5.65 -8.03
C ILE A 448 -7.57 5.95 -9.28
N SER A 449 -8.78 5.37 -9.39
CA SER A 449 -9.74 5.69 -10.45
C SER A 449 -10.56 6.97 -10.23
N ARG A 450 -10.19 7.85 -9.29
CA ARG A 450 -10.81 9.20 -9.19
C ARG A 450 -9.78 10.34 -9.17
N PRO A 451 -9.17 10.66 -10.33
CA PRO A 451 -8.79 12.05 -10.57
C PRO A 451 -10.08 12.86 -10.76
N GLY A 452 -10.46 13.67 -9.77
CA GLY A 452 -11.44 14.75 -9.98
C GLY A 452 -12.73 14.75 -9.15
N VAL A 453 -12.91 13.95 -8.10
CA VAL A 453 -14.04 14.16 -7.16
C VAL A 453 -13.55 14.85 -5.89
N ALA A 454 -13.19 16.12 -6.05
CA ALA A 454 -13.63 17.09 -5.06
C ALA A 454 -15.15 17.25 -5.27
N ALA A 455 -15.94 17.05 -4.21
CA ALA A 455 -17.39 17.23 -4.15
C ALA A 455 -18.26 16.24 -4.97
N ALA A 456 -18.71 15.17 -4.31
CA ALA A 456 -20.08 14.67 -4.45
C ALA A 456 -20.37 13.72 -3.28
N GLU A 457 -21.03 14.25 -2.24
CA GLU A 457 -21.63 13.51 -1.14
C GLU A 457 -22.83 12.64 -1.56
N GLU A 458 -23.20 12.58 -2.83
CA GLU A 458 -24.41 11.88 -3.24
C GLU A 458 -24.18 11.08 -4.53
N SER A 459 -23.81 9.81 -4.41
CA SER A 459 -24.11 8.81 -5.43
C SER A 459 -24.72 7.59 -4.76
N HIS A 460 -25.91 7.24 -5.21
CA HIS A 460 -26.85 6.32 -4.57
C HIS A 460 -26.38 4.85 -4.70
N GLY A 461 -25.50 4.46 -3.78
CA GLY A 461 -25.03 3.10 -3.53
C GLY A 461 -24.13 3.11 -2.29
N SER A 462 -24.72 3.47 -1.14
CA SER A 462 -24.01 3.81 0.10
C SER A 462 -23.45 2.58 0.81
N GLY A 463 -22.28 2.13 0.38
CA GLY A 463 -21.33 1.37 1.21
C GLY A 463 -20.18 2.30 1.64
N PRO A 464 -19.56 2.08 2.80
CA PRO A 464 -18.45 2.91 3.25
C PRO A 464 -17.26 2.78 2.26
N ALA A 465 -16.52 3.87 2.06
CA ALA A 465 -15.39 3.92 1.12
C ALA A 465 -14.37 2.78 1.38
N PRO A 466 -13.63 2.28 0.38
CA PRO A 466 -12.63 1.20 0.55
C PRO A 466 -11.66 1.41 1.73
N LEU A 467 -11.32 2.67 2.02
CA LEU A 467 -10.58 3.14 3.20
C LEU A 467 -11.14 2.63 4.54
N MET A 468 -12.46 2.68 4.71
CA MET A 468 -13.17 2.28 5.93
C MET A 468 -13.13 0.76 6.17
N ALA A 469 -12.88 -0.03 5.13
CA ALA A 469 -12.96 -1.47 5.22
C ALA A 469 -11.74 -2.08 5.95
N LEU A 470 -10.55 -1.51 5.72
CA LEU A 470 -9.33 -1.85 6.45
C LEU A 470 -9.33 -1.28 7.88
N GLU A 471 -9.96 -0.12 8.09
CA GLU A 471 -10.23 0.41 9.44
C GLU A 471 -11.11 -0.53 10.27
N ARG A 472 -12.10 -1.20 9.64
CA ARG A 472 -12.93 -2.20 10.32
C ARG A 472 -12.13 -3.40 10.82
N VAL A 473 -11.16 -3.88 10.04
CA VAL A 473 -10.23 -4.93 10.49
C VAL A 473 -9.33 -4.42 11.61
N GLY A 474 -8.80 -3.20 11.48
CA GLY A 474 -8.02 -2.54 12.53
C GLY A 474 -8.78 -2.32 13.84
N ALA A 475 -10.09 -2.09 13.78
CA ALA A 475 -10.95 -1.88 14.95
C ALA A 475 -11.02 -3.10 15.88
N VAL A 476 -10.73 -4.31 15.39
CA VAL A 476 -10.64 -5.53 16.20
C VAL A 476 -9.54 -5.44 17.26
N PHE A 477 -8.50 -4.63 17.02
CA PHE A 477 -7.42 -4.39 17.98
C PHE A 477 -7.75 -3.36 19.06
N ALA A 478 -8.79 -2.53 18.86
CA ALA A 478 -9.17 -1.51 19.84
C ALA A 478 -9.55 -2.09 21.22
N PRO A 479 -10.44 -3.10 21.36
CA PRO A 479 -10.75 -3.70 22.66
C PRO A 479 -9.52 -4.34 23.33
N ILE A 480 -8.58 -4.87 22.54
CA ILE A 480 -7.34 -5.48 23.03
C ILE A 480 -6.43 -4.40 23.64
N ALA A 481 -6.21 -3.30 22.92
CA ALA A 481 -5.43 -2.16 23.40
C ALA A 481 -6.04 -1.54 24.67
N LEU A 482 -7.38 -1.44 24.74
CA LEU A 482 -8.09 -1.00 25.93
C LEU A 482 -7.88 -1.94 27.12
N ALA A 483 -7.89 -3.26 26.89
CA ALA A 483 -7.62 -4.23 27.95
C ALA A 483 -6.19 -4.08 28.50
N TRP A 484 -5.18 -3.88 27.65
CA TRP A 484 -3.81 -3.58 28.11
C TRP A 484 -3.71 -2.28 28.90
N TRP A 485 -4.39 -1.23 28.44
CA TRP A 485 -4.44 0.05 29.13
C TRP A 485 -5.09 -0.07 30.51
N ARG A 486 -6.25 -0.72 30.60
CA ARG A 486 -6.94 -0.99 31.87
C ARG A 486 -6.12 -1.87 32.81
N ALA A 487 -5.30 -2.77 32.27
CA ALA A 487 -4.38 -3.56 33.06
C ALA A 487 -3.15 -2.75 33.55
N GLY A 488 -2.97 -1.50 33.11
CA GLY A 488 -1.87 -0.61 33.52
C GLY A 488 -0.64 -0.62 32.60
N CYS A 489 -0.79 -0.80 31.28
CA CYS A 489 0.35 -0.65 30.36
C CYS A 489 0.88 0.79 30.38
N ARG A 490 2.18 0.98 30.17
CA ARG A 490 2.74 2.33 30.06
C ARG A 490 2.67 2.79 28.62
N VAL A 491 2.12 3.97 28.41
CA VAL A 491 2.08 4.67 27.13
C VAL A 491 2.72 6.04 27.30
N ILE A 492 3.23 6.61 26.21
CA ILE A 492 3.83 7.94 26.23
C ILE A 492 2.77 8.95 26.74
N PRO A 493 3.08 9.77 27.77
CA PRO A 493 2.18 10.82 28.21
C PRO A 493 1.80 11.79 27.08
N ASP A 494 0.57 12.29 27.11
CA ASP A 494 0.04 13.15 26.04
C ASP A 494 0.85 14.45 25.84
N ASP A 495 1.51 14.94 26.89
CA ASP A 495 2.37 16.13 26.91
C ASP A 495 3.81 15.85 26.46
N GLU A 496 4.24 14.59 26.44
CA GLU A 496 5.53 14.15 25.89
C GLU A 496 5.43 13.76 24.40
N LEU A 497 4.22 13.68 23.85
CA LEU A 497 4.04 13.37 22.43
C LEU A 497 4.57 14.50 21.53
N PRO A 498 5.22 14.16 20.41
CA PRO A 498 5.55 15.13 19.38
C PRO A 498 4.33 16.00 18.98
N PRO A 499 4.45 17.34 19.00
CA PRO A 499 3.31 18.24 18.76
C PRO A 499 2.61 18.01 17.41
N ALA A 500 3.35 17.53 16.40
CA ALA A 500 2.82 17.20 15.08
C ALA A 500 1.88 15.99 15.09
N LEU A 501 1.99 15.07 16.05
CA LEU A 501 1.11 13.90 16.16
C LEU A 501 -0.24 14.23 16.81
N VAL A 502 -0.25 15.19 17.72
CA VAL A 502 -1.40 15.49 18.59
C VAL A 502 -2.70 15.80 17.82
N PRO A 503 -2.71 16.62 16.75
CA PRO A 503 -3.95 16.90 16.01
C PRO A 503 -4.58 15.65 15.40
N HIS A 504 -3.76 14.78 14.79
CA HIS A 504 -4.20 13.51 14.20
C HIS A 504 -4.74 12.57 15.28
N LEU A 505 -3.99 12.36 16.37
CA LEU A 505 -4.40 11.45 17.43
C LEU A 505 -5.71 11.90 18.10
N ARG A 506 -5.96 13.21 18.21
CA ARG A 506 -7.26 13.74 18.68
C ARG A 506 -8.40 13.45 17.70
N ALA A 507 -8.15 13.54 16.40
CA ALA A 507 -9.13 13.19 15.37
C ALA A 507 -9.42 11.68 15.39
N ALA A 508 -8.39 10.84 15.48
CA ALA A 508 -8.51 9.40 15.62
C ALA A 508 -9.31 9.01 16.87
N ARG A 509 -9.02 9.63 18.03
CA ARG A 509 -9.80 9.42 19.26
C ARG A 509 -11.28 9.72 19.06
N LYS A 510 -11.60 10.81 18.37
CA LYS A 510 -12.99 11.19 18.07
C LYS A 510 -13.67 10.17 17.16
N ALA A 511 -12.96 9.65 16.15
CA ALA A 511 -13.49 8.62 15.26
C ALA A 511 -13.79 7.31 16.00
N MET A 512 -12.95 6.95 16.98
CA MET A 512 -13.12 5.73 17.78
C MET A 512 -14.30 5.78 18.75
N LEU A 513 -14.90 6.94 19.02
CA LEU A 513 -16.12 7.04 19.83
C LEU A 513 -17.34 6.33 19.20
N GLY A 514 -17.26 5.96 17.91
CA GLY A 514 -18.25 5.10 17.26
C GLY A 514 -18.12 3.61 17.63
N ILE A 515 -17.00 3.21 18.24
CA ILE A 515 -16.78 1.83 18.69
C ILE A 515 -17.47 1.64 20.05
N PRO A 516 -18.31 0.60 20.23
CA PRO A 516 -18.96 0.32 21.50
C PRO A 516 -17.95 0.23 22.65
N ASP A 517 -18.29 0.81 23.80
CA ASP A 517 -17.50 0.79 25.05
C ASP A 517 -16.10 1.42 24.97
N PHE A 518 -15.81 2.21 23.91
CA PHE A 518 -14.56 2.94 23.77
C PHE A 518 -14.57 4.22 24.65
N PRO A 519 -13.67 4.35 25.65
CA PRO A 519 -13.68 5.49 26.57
C PRO A 519 -13.26 6.79 25.88
N PRO A 520 -13.91 7.94 26.17
CA PRO A 520 -13.57 9.22 25.53
C PRO A 520 -12.26 9.83 26.02
N ASP A 521 -11.74 9.37 27.15
CA ASP A 521 -10.57 9.85 27.87
C ASP A 521 -9.33 8.98 27.66
N VAL A 522 -9.34 8.07 26.68
CA VAL A 522 -8.12 7.32 26.35
C VAL A 522 -6.95 8.26 26.03
N PRO A 523 -5.76 7.97 26.56
CA PRO A 523 -4.54 8.73 26.26
C PRO A 523 -4.25 8.71 24.76
N LEU A 524 -3.79 9.83 24.21
CA LEU A 524 -3.28 9.89 22.84
C LEU A 524 -2.06 8.99 22.67
N GLY A 525 -1.28 8.78 23.74
CA GLY A 525 -0.16 7.82 23.75
C GLY A 525 -0.58 6.38 23.43
N LEU A 526 -1.79 5.97 23.83
CA LEU A 526 -2.34 4.65 23.49
C LEU A 526 -2.58 4.53 21.99
N LEU A 527 -3.14 5.58 21.37
CA LEU A 527 -3.37 5.63 19.93
C LEU A 527 -2.07 5.67 19.14
N HIS A 528 -1.04 6.36 19.66
CA HIS A 528 0.31 6.34 19.09
C HIS A 528 0.92 4.93 19.12
N ALA A 529 0.84 4.24 20.27
CA ALA A 529 1.29 2.86 20.42
C ALA A 529 0.58 1.91 19.45
N MET A 530 -0.74 2.06 19.27
CA MET A 530 -1.52 1.30 18.27
C MET A 530 -1.01 1.55 16.84
N ASN A 531 -0.66 2.79 16.48
CA ASN A 531 -0.11 3.10 15.15
C ASN A 531 1.27 2.46 14.92
N LEU A 532 2.14 2.44 15.94
CA LEU A 532 3.43 1.76 15.87
C LEU A 532 3.27 0.24 15.68
N CYS A 533 2.36 -0.37 16.44
CA CYS A 533 2.01 -1.79 16.30
C CYS A 533 1.43 -2.07 14.90
N SER A 534 0.58 -1.18 14.40
CA SER A 534 -0.03 -1.29 13.08
C SER A 534 1.02 -1.23 11.97
N ALA A 535 2.00 -0.32 12.05
CA ALA A 535 3.10 -0.30 11.10
C ALA A 535 3.84 -1.65 11.12
N ARG A 536 4.22 -2.14 12.30
CA ARG A 536 4.91 -3.43 12.41
C ARG A 536 4.09 -4.60 11.81
N HIS A 537 2.79 -4.65 12.08
CA HIS A 537 1.86 -5.66 11.57
C HIS A 537 1.70 -5.60 10.06
N TRP A 538 1.35 -4.44 9.51
CA TRP A 538 1.15 -4.25 8.07
C TRP A 538 2.41 -4.53 7.27
N GLY A 539 3.57 -4.10 7.76
CA GLY A 539 4.84 -4.34 7.09
C GLY A 539 5.18 -5.82 7.01
N LEU A 540 5.05 -6.55 8.13
CA LEU A 540 5.26 -7.99 8.14
C LEU A 540 4.25 -8.72 7.27
N LEU A 541 2.95 -8.43 7.41
CA LEU A 541 1.88 -9.07 6.65
C LEU A 541 2.09 -8.88 5.15
N THR A 542 2.29 -7.64 4.71
CA THR A 542 2.41 -7.30 3.29
C THR A 542 3.64 -7.92 2.66
N LEU A 543 4.80 -7.83 3.32
CA LEU A 543 6.02 -8.47 2.83
C LEU A 543 5.86 -10.00 2.77
N THR A 544 5.14 -10.60 3.71
CA THR A 544 4.92 -12.05 3.76
C THR A 544 3.97 -12.51 2.64
N VAL A 545 2.86 -11.81 2.44
CA VAL A 545 1.86 -12.14 1.39
C VAL A 545 2.40 -11.89 -0.02
N TYR A 546 3.28 -10.91 -0.21
CA TYR A 546 3.93 -10.69 -1.50
C TYR A 546 5.20 -11.53 -1.72
N GLY A 547 5.56 -12.42 -0.78
CA GLY A 547 6.68 -13.37 -0.96
C GLY A 547 8.07 -12.82 -0.63
N HIS A 548 8.16 -11.64 -0.04
CA HIS A 548 9.44 -11.02 0.31
C HIS A 548 10.16 -11.78 1.44
N VAL A 549 9.41 -12.36 2.38
CA VAL A 549 9.96 -13.10 3.54
C VAL A 549 10.18 -14.61 3.24
N GLY A 550 10.32 -14.96 1.96
CA GLY A 550 10.43 -16.34 1.47
C GLY A 550 9.10 -17.09 1.45
N ASP A 551 9.10 -18.31 0.91
CA ASP A 551 7.88 -19.13 0.82
C ASP A 551 7.39 -19.56 2.21
N VAL A 552 6.31 -18.91 2.65
CA VAL A 552 5.55 -19.21 3.88
C VAL A 552 4.34 -20.13 3.65
N GLY A 553 4.16 -20.67 2.43
CA GLY A 553 3.09 -21.60 2.07
C GLY A 553 3.46 -23.08 2.17
N ALA A 554 4.75 -23.41 2.28
CA ALA A 554 5.22 -24.80 2.41
C ALA A 554 4.90 -25.41 3.79
N PRO A 555 4.88 -26.75 3.96
CA PRO A 555 4.60 -27.40 5.25
C PRO A 555 5.55 -27.00 6.39
N GLU A 556 6.82 -26.72 6.09
CA GLU A 556 7.81 -26.21 7.06
C GLU A 556 7.57 -24.73 7.44
N ALA A 557 6.69 -24.06 6.70
CA ALA A 557 6.54 -22.63 6.72
C ALA A 557 5.46 -22.14 7.70
N ALA A 558 4.61 -23.04 8.21
CA ALA A 558 3.74 -22.78 9.35
C ALA A 558 4.56 -22.44 10.62
N ALA A 559 5.61 -23.23 10.91
CA ALA A 559 6.48 -22.97 12.06
C ALA A 559 7.26 -21.65 11.90
N ARG A 560 7.65 -21.31 10.67
CA ARG A 560 8.27 -20.02 10.34
C ARG A 560 7.30 -18.86 10.57
N LEU A 561 6.05 -19.00 10.11
CA LEU A 561 5.01 -18.00 10.33
C LEU A 561 4.76 -17.78 11.82
N ASP A 562 4.64 -18.85 12.61
CA ASP A 562 4.50 -18.77 14.07
C ASP A 562 5.66 -18.00 14.70
N ALA A 563 6.89 -18.31 14.29
CA ALA A 563 8.07 -17.60 14.78
C ALA A 563 8.08 -16.11 14.41
N LEU A 564 7.64 -15.76 13.20
CA LEU A 564 7.49 -14.35 12.76
C LEU A 564 6.41 -13.61 13.56
N VAL A 565 5.27 -14.27 13.83
CA VAL A 565 4.18 -13.71 14.63
C VAL A 565 4.64 -13.49 16.08
N LEU A 566 5.41 -14.42 16.64
CA LEU A 566 5.99 -14.28 17.98
C LEU A 566 7.00 -13.12 18.07
N ASP A 567 7.81 -12.88 17.05
CA ASP A 567 8.71 -11.71 16.98
C ASP A 567 7.91 -10.40 16.88
N LEU A 568 6.82 -10.37 16.11
CA LEU A 568 5.89 -9.23 16.09
C LEU A 568 5.25 -9.02 17.48
N MET A 569 4.82 -10.08 18.16
CA MET A 569 4.24 -9.97 19.50
C MET A 569 5.25 -9.46 20.53
N ALA A 570 6.52 -9.86 20.45
CA ALA A 570 7.58 -9.31 21.31
C ALA A 570 7.72 -7.80 21.14
N ASP A 571 7.68 -7.30 19.90
CA ASP A 571 7.71 -5.85 19.60
C ASP A 571 6.47 -5.12 20.14
N VAL A 572 5.27 -5.69 19.97
CA VAL A 572 4.03 -5.15 20.55
C VAL A 572 4.13 -5.06 22.07
N HIS A 573 4.65 -6.10 22.72
CA HIS A 573 4.85 -6.13 24.16
C HIS A 573 5.86 -5.08 24.64
N GLU A 574 6.95 -4.87 23.91
CA GLU A 574 7.91 -3.79 24.17
C GLU A 574 7.26 -2.41 24.07
N ILE A 575 6.44 -2.18 23.04
CA ILE A 575 5.70 -0.91 22.86
C ILE A 575 4.76 -0.63 24.04
N PHE A 576 4.16 -1.66 24.64
CA PHE A 576 3.26 -1.54 25.78
C PHE A 576 3.94 -1.70 27.16
N ASP A 577 5.27 -1.80 27.22
CA ASP A 577 6.07 -2.06 28.44
C ASP A 577 5.56 -3.29 29.22
N ARG A 578 5.28 -4.39 28.50
CA ARG A 578 4.77 -5.65 29.07
C ARG A 578 5.73 -6.81 28.81
N PRO A 579 5.90 -7.72 29.78
CA PRO A 579 6.58 -8.98 29.52
C PRO A 579 5.69 -9.86 28.62
N VAL A 580 6.32 -10.58 27.68
CA VAL A 580 5.64 -11.65 26.92
C VAL A 580 5.17 -12.71 27.92
N SER A 581 3.86 -12.99 27.97
CA SER A 581 3.35 -14.03 28.86
C SER A 581 3.91 -15.40 28.44
N PRO A 582 4.54 -16.18 29.35
CA PRO A 582 4.98 -17.54 29.04
C PRO A 582 3.79 -18.49 28.79
N ASP A 583 2.59 -18.09 29.21
CA ASP A 583 1.33 -18.84 29.09
C ASP A 583 0.51 -18.46 27.85
N VAL A 584 1.10 -17.87 26.80
CA VAL A 584 0.42 -17.82 25.50
C VAL A 584 0.27 -19.26 25.02
N VAL A 585 -0.84 -19.88 25.43
CA VAL A 585 -1.24 -21.23 25.02
C VAL A 585 -1.53 -21.10 23.54
N LEU A 586 -0.53 -21.47 22.73
CA LEU A 586 -0.68 -21.72 21.31
C LEU A 586 -1.74 -22.80 21.20
N VAL A 587 -3.00 -22.42 20.95
CA VAL A 587 -4.03 -23.37 20.56
C VAL A 587 -3.61 -23.88 19.18
N ARG A 588 -2.84 -24.97 19.21
CA ARG A 588 -2.28 -25.67 18.03
C ARG A 588 -3.34 -26.40 17.21
N ASP A 589 -4.61 -26.29 17.57
CA ASP A 589 -5.71 -26.98 16.89
C ASP A 589 -6.66 -25.98 16.24
N ILE A 590 -6.47 -25.76 14.94
CA ILE A 590 -7.58 -25.60 14.02
C ILE A 590 -7.21 -26.41 12.77
N SER A 591 -7.71 -27.65 12.76
CA SER A 591 -7.76 -28.53 11.59
C SER A 591 -8.54 -27.92 10.44
#